data_AF-A0A2D8MFB5-F1
#
_entry.id   AF-A0A2D8MFB5-F1
#
_cell.length_a   1.000
_cell.length_b   1.000
_cell.length_c   1.000
_cell.angle_alpha   90.00
_cell.angle_beta   90.00
_cell.angle_gamma   90.00
#
_symmetry.space_group_name_H-M   'P 1'
#
loop_
_entity.id
_entity.type
_entity.pdbx_description
1 polymer ?
#
loop_
_entity_poly.entity_id
_entity_poly.type
_entity_poly.pdbx_seq_one_letter_code
_entity_poly.pdbx_strand_id
1 'polypeptide(L)'
;MKALAAHAARRDLSLSLVAEAGIASFLSPDAAERQEAATTKRLDQLDRRIARMERDLGISVETLAVFIRFWLTSNPPLPEPAQLAARAKAAERYEAFVTALGRRLAHGPKLRQEISEDVPPAPDAE
;
A
#
# COMPACT_ATOMS: atom_id res chain seq x y z
N MET A 1 18.96 23.05 -34.33
CA MET A 1 18.45 23.61 -35.61
C MET A 1 17.69 22.58 -36.46
N LYS A 2 18.28 21.43 -36.85
CA LYS A 2 17.61 20.43 -37.73
C LYS A 2 16.24 19.95 -37.23
N ALA A 3 16.11 19.62 -35.95
CA ALA A 3 14.84 19.17 -35.37
C ALA A 3 13.74 20.24 -35.40
N LEU A 4 14.11 21.51 -35.18
CA LEU A 4 13.19 22.66 -35.20
C LEU A 4 12.71 22.95 -36.62
N ALA A 5 13.62 22.94 -37.60
CA ALA A 5 13.29 23.10 -39.01
C ALA A 5 12.38 21.97 -39.52
N ALA A 6 12.63 20.73 -39.11
CA ALA A 6 11.76 19.60 -39.43
C ALA A 6 10.37 19.68 -38.76
N HIS A 7 10.26 20.34 -37.59
CA HIS A 7 8.97 20.59 -36.95
C HIS A 7 8.19 21.69 -37.66
N ALA A 8 8.86 22.80 -38.00
CA ALA A 8 8.29 23.93 -38.74
C ALA A 8 7.76 23.48 -40.11
N ALA A 9 8.57 22.73 -40.87
CA ALA A 9 8.18 22.19 -42.19
C ALA A 9 7.00 21.21 -42.11
N ARG A 10 6.93 20.37 -41.07
CA ARG A 10 5.78 19.44 -40.87
C ARG A 10 4.47 20.14 -40.53
N ARG A 11 4.53 21.37 -40.02
CA ARG A 11 3.36 22.16 -39.60
C ARG A 11 3.07 23.33 -40.53
N ASP A 12 3.85 23.47 -41.60
CA ASP A 12 3.79 24.60 -42.55
C ASP A 12 3.91 25.97 -41.86
N LEU A 13 4.81 26.06 -40.87
CA LEU A 13 5.09 27.27 -40.10
C LEU A 13 6.48 27.80 -40.41
N SER A 14 6.68 29.12 -40.23
CA SER A 14 8.01 29.72 -40.37
C SER A 14 8.92 29.33 -39.20
N LEU A 15 10.22 29.21 -39.46
CA LEU A 15 11.20 28.87 -38.42
C LEU A 15 11.24 29.92 -37.29
N SER A 16 11.08 31.20 -37.64
CA SER A 16 11.04 32.31 -36.68
C SER A 16 9.83 32.21 -35.76
N LEU A 17 8.65 31.91 -36.30
CA LEU A 17 7.42 31.76 -35.51
C LEU A 17 7.55 30.62 -34.49
N VAL A 18 8.09 29.47 -34.91
CA VAL A 18 8.29 28.32 -34.02
C VAL A 18 9.36 28.62 -32.96
N ALA A 19 10.43 29.35 -33.32
CA ALA A 19 11.47 29.76 -32.37
C ALA A 19 10.92 30.75 -31.33
N GLU A 20 10.14 31.75 -31.75
CA GLU A 20 9.54 32.76 -30.89
C GLU A 20 8.51 32.14 -29.94
N ALA A 21 7.66 31.23 -30.43
CA ALA A 21 6.73 30.47 -29.58
C ALA A 21 7.45 29.57 -28.57
N GLY A 22 8.56 28.94 -28.98
CA GLY A 22 9.40 28.13 -28.10
C GLY A 22 10.03 28.96 -26.98
N ILE A 23 10.55 30.14 -27.30
CA ILE A 23 11.14 31.07 -26.32
C ILE A 23 10.05 31.62 -25.39
N ALA A 24 8.91 32.05 -25.91
CA ALA A 24 7.78 32.52 -25.11
C ALA A 24 7.26 31.44 -24.16
N SER A 25 7.16 30.19 -24.62
CA SER A 25 6.78 29.05 -23.78
C SER A 25 7.84 28.71 -22.72
N PHE A 26 9.13 28.84 -23.05
CA PHE A 26 10.22 28.58 -22.10
C PHE A 26 10.29 29.65 -21.00
N LEU A 27 10.01 30.89 -21.35
CA LEU A 27 9.97 32.02 -20.41
C LEU A 27 8.63 32.13 -19.67
N SER A 28 7.64 31.30 -20.00
CA SER A 28 6.33 31.29 -19.34
C SER A 28 6.39 30.51 -18.02
N PRO A 29 6.10 31.14 -16.87
CA PRO A 29 6.05 30.45 -15.57
C PRO A 29 4.94 29.39 -15.49
N ASP A 30 3.87 29.55 -16.28
CA ASP A 30 2.67 28.70 -16.26
C ASP A 30 2.92 27.22 -16.52
N ALA A 31 3.93 26.87 -17.31
CA ALA A 31 4.22 25.47 -17.62
C ALA A 31 4.81 24.74 -16.41
N ALA A 32 5.76 25.38 -15.72
CA ALA A 32 6.37 24.85 -14.51
C ALA A 32 5.36 24.80 -13.35
N GLU A 33 4.59 25.88 -13.15
CA GLU A 33 3.55 25.95 -12.11
C GLU A 33 2.46 24.88 -12.30
N ARG A 34 2.00 24.63 -13.55
CA ARG A 34 1.03 23.57 -13.82
C ARG A 34 1.58 22.18 -13.54
N GLN A 35 2.85 21.93 -13.86
CA GLN A 35 3.48 20.65 -13.60
C GLN A 35 3.69 20.42 -12.09
N GLU A 36 4.08 21.45 -11.37
CA GLU A 36 4.20 21.43 -9.91
C GLU A 36 2.84 21.19 -9.26
N ALA A 37 1.80 21.95 -9.64
CA ALA A 37 0.45 21.77 -9.12
C ALA A 37 -0.11 20.35 -9.40
N ALA A 38 0.16 19.79 -10.58
CA ALA A 38 -0.23 18.42 -10.91
C ALA A 38 0.53 17.39 -10.04
N THR A 39 1.79 17.67 -9.70
CA THR A 39 2.62 16.83 -8.83
C THR A 39 2.12 16.88 -7.39
N THR A 40 1.91 18.07 -6.84
CA THR A 40 1.34 18.27 -5.49
C THR A 40 -0.01 17.58 -5.36
N LYS A 41 -0.89 17.73 -6.35
CA LYS A 41 -2.19 17.05 -6.35
C LYS A 41 -2.06 15.52 -6.33
N ARG A 42 -1.06 14.94 -7.01
CA ARG A 42 -0.80 13.50 -6.98
C ARG A 42 -0.26 13.06 -5.63
N LEU A 43 0.60 13.86 -5.01
CA LEU A 43 1.12 13.59 -3.66
C LEU A 43 -0.02 13.63 -2.64
N ASP A 44 -0.88 14.65 -2.66
CA ASP A 44 -2.07 14.73 -1.80
C ASP A 44 -2.98 13.51 -1.94
N GLN A 45 -3.13 13.00 -3.16
CA GLN A 45 -3.91 11.78 -3.41
C GLN A 45 -3.25 10.54 -2.83
N LEU A 46 -1.93 10.43 -2.91
CA LEU A 46 -1.17 9.33 -2.30
C LEU A 46 -1.27 9.38 -0.78
N ASP A 47 -1.10 10.55 -0.16
CA ASP A 47 -1.20 10.73 1.28
C ASP A 47 -2.58 10.32 1.79
N ARG A 48 -3.64 10.74 1.10
CA ARG A 48 -5.01 10.30 1.44
C ARG A 48 -5.21 8.79 1.28
N ARG A 49 -4.56 8.15 0.31
CA ARG A 49 -4.62 6.69 0.14
C ARG A 49 -3.85 6.00 1.26
N ILE A 50 -2.67 6.50 1.63
CA ILE A 50 -1.86 5.98 2.74
C ILE A 50 -2.63 6.08 4.05
N ALA A 51 -3.19 7.25 4.38
CA ALA A 51 -3.98 7.43 5.60
C ALA A 51 -5.19 6.47 5.67
N ARG A 52 -5.85 6.20 4.53
CA ARG A 52 -6.92 5.19 4.48
C ARG A 52 -6.38 3.78 4.70
N MET A 53 -5.26 3.42 4.07
CA MET A 53 -4.62 2.12 4.25
C MET A 53 -4.15 1.90 5.69
N GLU A 54 -3.60 2.92 6.35
CA GLU A 54 -3.21 2.86 7.75
C GLU A 54 -4.43 2.59 8.65
N ARG A 55 -5.54 3.30 8.41
CA ARG A 55 -6.81 3.05 9.12
C ARG A 55 -7.31 1.62 8.90
N ASP A 56 -7.37 1.15 7.64
CA ASP A 56 -7.86 -0.18 7.31
C ASP A 56 -6.95 -1.29 7.88
N LEU A 57 -5.63 -1.06 7.89
CA LEU A 57 -4.66 -1.94 8.52
C LEU A 57 -4.84 -1.97 10.05
N GLY A 58 -5.05 -0.81 10.68
CA GLY A 58 -5.36 -0.71 12.11
C GLY A 58 -6.59 -1.53 12.48
N ILE A 59 -7.69 -1.34 11.75
CA ILE A 59 -8.94 -2.11 11.93
C ILE A 59 -8.68 -3.61 11.78
N SER A 60 -7.87 -4.01 10.78
CA SER A 60 -7.55 -5.42 10.53
C SER A 60 -6.74 -6.04 11.69
N VAL A 61 -5.75 -5.30 12.21
CA VAL A 61 -4.93 -5.73 13.35
C VAL A 61 -5.78 -5.84 14.63
N GLU A 62 -6.63 -4.85 14.90
CA GLU A 62 -7.54 -4.88 16.05
C GLU A 62 -8.53 -6.05 15.96
N THR A 63 -9.13 -6.25 14.78
CA THR A 63 -10.04 -7.37 14.53
C THR A 63 -9.35 -8.71 14.76
N LEU A 64 -8.13 -8.89 14.26
CA LEU A 64 -7.35 -10.10 14.46
C LEU A 64 -7.00 -10.32 15.93
N ALA A 65 -6.59 -9.27 16.66
CA ALA A 65 -6.29 -9.34 18.08
C ALA A 65 -7.52 -9.78 18.89
N VAL A 66 -8.69 -9.19 18.61
CA VAL A 66 -9.97 -9.58 19.23
C VAL A 66 -10.32 -11.04 18.89
N PHE A 67 -10.19 -11.43 17.62
CA PHE A 67 -10.47 -12.80 17.17
C PHE A 67 -9.58 -13.83 17.87
N ILE A 68 -8.26 -13.60 17.96
CA ILE A 68 -7.33 -14.50 18.62
C ILE A 68 -7.67 -14.63 20.11
N ARG A 69 -7.93 -13.51 20.79
CA ARG A 69 -8.33 -13.54 22.21
C ARG A 69 -9.65 -14.29 22.40
N PHE A 70 -10.65 -14.04 21.54
CA PHE A 70 -11.92 -14.74 21.56
C PHE A 70 -11.72 -16.25 21.35
N TRP A 71 -10.92 -16.65 20.35
CA TRP A 71 -10.66 -18.04 20.04
C TRP A 71 -9.95 -18.78 21.19
N LEU A 72 -8.97 -18.14 21.85
CA LEU A 72 -8.24 -18.73 22.98
C LEU A 72 -9.08 -18.84 24.26
N THR A 73 -10.07 -17.96 24.43
CA THR A 73 -10.95 -17.93 25.61
C THR A 73 -12.26 -18.71 25.41
N SER A 74 -12.60 -19.05 24.17
CA SER A 74 -13.74 -19.90 23.80
C SER A 74 -13.52 -21.33 24.29
N ASN A 75 -13.98 -21.60 25.50
CA ASN A 75 -14.05 -22.94 26.07
C ASN A 75 -15.53 -23.37 26.05
N PRO A 76 -15.84 -24.67 25.85
CA PRO A 76 -17.17 -25.19 26.11
C PRO A 76 -17.64 -24.76 27.51
N PRO A 77 -18.95 -24.62 27.77
CA PRO A 77 -19.43 -24.27 29.10
C PRO A 77 -18.93 -25.31 30.13
N LEU A 78 -18.16 -24.83 31.11
CA LEU A 78 -17.56 -25.63 32.17
C LEU A 78 -18.25 -25.33 33.52
N PRO A 79 -18.24 -26.28 34.47
CA PRO A 79 -18.64 -26.02 35.85
C PRO A 79 -17.84 -24.86 36.47
N GLU A 80 -18.46 -24.06 37.36
CA GLU A 80 -17.87 -22.84 37.95
C GLU A 80 -16.41 -22.96 38.43
N PRO A 81 -16.00 -24.03 39.14
CA PRO A 81 -14.61 -24.20 39.57
C PRO A 81 -13.62 -24.35 38.40
N ALA A 82 -14.06 -25.01 37.32
CA ALA A 82 -13.25 -25.24 36.12
C ALA A 82 -13.18 -24.00 35.21
N GLN A 83 -14.12 -23.06 35.32
CA GLN A 83 -14.08 -21.81 34.56
C GLN A 83 -12.89 -20.93 34.94
N LEU A 84 -12.56 -20.83 36.24
CA LEU A 84 -11.46 -19.99 36.71
C LEU A 84 -10.10 -20.54 36.24
N ALA A 85 -9.92 -21.86 36.30
CA ALA A 85 -8.76 -22.55 35.75
C ALA A 85 -8.66 -22.40 34.21
N ALA A 86 -9.79 -22.51 33.49
CA ALA A 86 -9.84 -22.33 32.04
C ALA A 86 -9.47 -20.90 31.61
N ARG A 87 -9.92 -19.88 32.35
CA ARG A 87 -9.55 -18.47 32.13
C ARG A 87 -8.06 -18.23 32.33
N ALA A 88 -7.48 -18.76 33.43
CA ALA A 88 -6.04 -18.65 33.68
C ALA A 88 -5.22 -19.29 32.54
N LYS A 89 -5.64 -20.47 32.07
CA LYS A 89 -4.97 -21.16 30.97
C LYS A 89 -5.16 -20.47 29.62
N ALA A 90 -6.26 -19.74 29.41
CA ALA A 90 -6.44 -18.92 28.21
C ALA A 90 -5.49 -17.71 28.21
N ALA A 91 -5.26 -17.08 29.36
CA ALA A 91 -4.28 -16.01 29.51
C ALA A 91 -2.85 -16.50 29.21
N GLU A 92 -2.46 -17.65 29.77
CA GLU A 92 -1.16 -18.27 29.50
C GLU A 92 -0.96 -18.57 28.00
N ARG A 93 -1.99 -19.12 27.33
CA ARG A 93 -1.95 -19.37 25.88
C ARG A 93 -1.80 -18.09 25.06
N TYR A 94 -2.41 -16.99 25.50
CA TYR A 94 -2.29 -15.71 24.81
C TYR A 94 -0.86 -15.15 24.93
N GLU A 95 -0.26 -15.16 26.12
CA GLU A 95 1.13 -14.73 26.31
C GLU A 95 2.13 -15.58 25.51
N ALA A 96 1.91 -16.90 25.47
CA ALA A 96 2.71 -17.80 24.66
C ALA A 96 2.59 -17.49 23.16
N PHE A 97 1.37 -17.19 22.67
CA PHE A 97 1.13 -16.76 21.30
C PHE A 97 1.89 -15.47 20.96
N VAL A 98 1.78 -14.44 21.80
CA VAL A 98 2.46 -13.15 21.60
C VAL A 98 3.99 -13.35 21.55
N THR A 99 4.53 -14.17 22.45
CA THR A 99 5.96 -14.50 22.48
C THR A 99 6.41 -15.23 21.21
N ALA A 100 5.63 -16.22 20.75
CA ALA A 100 5.93 -16.95 19.53
C ALA A 100 5.88 -16.06 18.29
N LEU A 101 4.88 -15.18 18.20
CA LEU A 101 4.75 -14.20 17.13
C LEU A 101 5.94 -13.23 17.11
N GLY A 102 6.33 -12.70 18.27
CA GLY A 102 7.49 -11.80 18.39
C GLY A 102 8.78 -12.47 17.91
N ARG A 103 9.05 -13.72 18.32
CA ARG A 103 10.21 -14.49 17.85
C ARG A 103 10.20 -14.70 16.34
N ARG A 104 9.03 -15.03 15.78
CA ARG A 104 8.88 -15.24 14.33
C ARG A 104 9.11 -13.95 13.55
N LEU A 105 8.61 -12.81 14.02
CA LEU A 105 8.83 -11.52 13.38
C LEU A 105 10.31 -11.08 13.42
N ALA A 106 11.04 -11.41 14.48
CA ALA A 106 12.44 -11.05 14.64
C ALA A 106 13.38 -11.95 13.81
N HIS A 107 13.11 -13.26 13.76
CA HIS A 107 14.10 -14.25 13.28
C HIS A 107 13.53 -15.35 12.36
N GLY A 108 12.21 -15.40 12.18
CA GLY A 108 11.55 -16.45 11.40
C GLY A 108 11.37 -16.09 9.92
N PRO A 109 11.11 -17.09 9.06
CA PRO A 109 10.72 -16.85 7.68
C PRO A 109 9.40 -16.06 7.64
N LYS A 110 9.25 -15.23 6.60
CA LYS A 110 8.00 -14.50 6.37
C LYS A 110 6.93 -15.51 5.97
N LEU A 111 5.69 -15.31 6.44
CA LEU A 111 4.57 -16.20 6.10
C LEU A 111 4.43 -16.48 4.60
N ARG A 112 4.69 -15.49 3.75
CA ARG A 112 4.67 -15.64 2.28
C ARG A 112 5.66 -16.68 1.74
N GLN A 113 6.74 -16.96 2.46
CA GLN A 113 7.74 -17.95 2.07
C GLN A 113 7.33 -19.38 2.45
N GLU A 114 6.31 -19.53 3.30
CA GLU A 114 5.79 -20.83 3.75
C GLU A 114 4.53 -21.26 2.97
N ILE A 115 3.89 -20.34 2.25
CA ILE A 115 2.71 -20.61 1.44
C ILE A 115 3.17 -20.99 0.03
N SER A 116 2.85 -22.21 -0.42
CA SER A 116 3.11 -22.62 -1.81
C SER A 116 2.32 -21.73 -2.77
N GLU A 117 2.99 -21.12 -3.76
CA GLU A 117 2.32 -20.38 -4.84
C GLU A 117 1.70 -21.37 -5.84
N ASP A 118 0.67 -22.12 -5.42
CA ASP A 118 -0.04 -23.06 -6.28
C ASP A 118 -1.10 -22.34 -7.14
N VAL A 119 -0.70 -21.29 -7.86
CA VAL A 119 -1.55 -20.62 -8.86
C VAL A 119 -0.81 -20.63 -10.20
N PRO A 120 -1.10 -21.60 -11.09
CA PRO A 120 -0.61 -21.51 -12.46
C PRO A 120 -1.18 -20.23 -13.10
N PRO A 121 -0.36 -19.46 -13.86
CA PRO A 121 -0.87 -18.32 -14.59
C PRO A 121 -2.01 -18.80 -15.50
N ALA A 122 -3.15 -18.09 -15.46
CA ALA A 122 -4.26 -18.35 -16.35
C ALA A 122 -3.70 -18.34 -17.79
N PRO A 123 -3.96 -19.38 -18.60
CA PRO A 123 -3.51 -19.36 -19.98
C PRO A 123 -4.21 -18.19 -20.65
N ASP A 124 -3.41 -17.29 -21.23
CA ASP A 124 -3.89 -16.20 -22.05
C ASP A 124 -4.86 -16.77 -23.08
N ALA A 125 -6.13 -16.38 -23.00
CA ALA A 125 -7.12 -16.72 -24.00
C ALA A 125 -6.75 -15.97 -25.28
N GLU A 126 -6.27 -16.72 -26.28
CA GLU A 126 -6.24 -16.29 -27.69
C GLU A 126 -7.64 -15.90 -28.19
#